data_AF-A0A9P0AI52-F1
#
_entry.id   AF-A0A9P0AI52-F1
#
_cell.length_a   1.000
_cell.length_b   1.000
_cell.length_c   1.000
_cell.angle_alpha   90.00
_cell.angle_beta   90.00
_cell.angle_gamma   90.00
#
_symmetry.space_group_name_H-M   'P 1'
#
loop_
_entity.id
_entity.type
_entity.pdbx_description
1 polymer ?
#
loop_
_entity_poly.entity_id
_entity_poly.type
_entity_poly.pdbx_seq_one_letter_code
_entity_poly.pdbx_strand_id
1 'polypeptide(L)'
;MLFLIVSLFVLVIITVYQSEMTNLLAKAVRYPEIDTLEDLKDSDLMIQTPDLEATLELLQDYPFYDAIKTKLSEGPYYYRRVLNNYIIEQMGITSNFFEFMAQNISQAKYPSIRRFNDLRYNFQSIVASNAVELAVSDLYYKIRGNIKMGDPLLPDNFAEFHVMKECMLTYPLAFQVQKNSYVSDFFIEEIRTYVEKGLVLKFLDDTCFYPEMKCAYSMNHVTEDGHPPAFAFTIENVQPAFVSLITGWILSGVVFAVELMVDILNEIGNPRFARWAEKLVRPSSLWV
;
A
#
# COMPACT_ATOMS: atom_id res chain seq x y z
N MET A 1 21.61 48.18 0.24
CA MET A 1 21.52 47.44 -1.03
C MET A 1 21.76 45.94 -0.86
N LEU A 2 22.87 45.50 -0.25
CA LEU A 2 23.16 44.07 -0.04
C LEU A 2 22.08 43.33 0.78
N PHE A 3 21.58 43.94 1.86
CA PHE A 3 20.47 43.37 2.64
C PHE A 3 19.24 43.07 1.77
N LEU A 4 18.82 44.02 0.91
CA LEU A 4 17.67 43.81 0.02
C LEU A 4 17.90 42.68 -0.98
N ILE A 5 19.12 42.55 -1.51
CA ILE A 5 19.47 41.47 -2.44
C ILE A 5 19.38 40.11 -1.73
N VAL A 6 19.95 40.01 -0.52
CA VAL A 6 19.92 38.78 0.28
C VAL A 6 18.49 38.43 0.68
N SER A 7 17.69 39.39 1.14
CA SER A 7 16.30 39.16 1.50
C SER A 7 15.47 38.67 0.32
N LEU A 8 15.64 39.27 -0.86
CA LEU A 8 14.92 38.85 -2.06
C LEU A 8 15.34 37.44 -2.50
N PHE A 9 16.63 37.13 -2.42
CA PHE A 9 17.14 35.80 -2.72
C PHE A 9 16.59 34.73 -1.76
N VAL A 10 16.57 35.00 -0.45
CA VAL A 10 15.99 34.11 0.56
C VAL A 10 14.49 33.91 0.31
N LEU A 11 13.76 34.97 -0.03
CA LEU A 11 12.33 34.88 -0.35
C LEU A 11 12.10 33.97 -1.55
N VAL A 12 12.87 34.12 -2.63
CA VAL A 12 12.79 33.25 -3.81
C VAL A 12 13.05 31.78 -3.44
N ILE A 13 14.12 31.50 -2.68
CA ILE A 13 14.43 30.13 -2.26
C ILE A 13 13.29 29.52 -1.45
N ILE A 14 12.74 30.26 -0.47
CA ILE A 14 11.64 29.77 0.36
C ILE A 14 10.41 29.48 -0.50
N THR A 15 10.05 30.36 -1.43
CA THR A 15 8.88 30.16 -2.29
C THR A 15 9.03 28.97 -3.23
N VAL A 16 10.20 28.78 -3.85
CA VAL A 16 10.49 27.62 -4.72
C VAL A 16 10.46 26.34 -3.90
N TYR A 17 11.10 26.31 -2.73
CA TYR A 17 11.10 25.16 -1.84
C TYR A 17 9.68 24.80 -1.39
N GLN A 18 8.87 25.79 -0.99
CA GLN A 18 7.48 25.55 -0.61
C GLN A 18 6.66 24.98 -1.75
N SER A 19 6.81 25.50 -2.97
CA SER A 19 6.10 25.02 -4.16
C SER A 19 6.45 23.56 -4.49
N GLU A 20 7.75 23.24 -4.53
CA GLU A 20 8.21 21.87 -4.81
C GLU A 20 7.79 20.90 -3.71
N MET A 21 7.90 21.32 -2.44
CA MET A 21 7.45 20.53 -1.29
C MET A 21 5.94 20.25 -1.39
N THR A 22 5.12 21.26 -1.67
CA THR A 22 3.67 21.06 -1.85
C THR A 22 3.35 20.12 -3.02
N ASN A 23 4.11 20.18 -4.12
CA ASN A 23 3.93 19.27 -5.25
C ASN A 23 4.31 17.83 -4.89
N LEU A 24 5.44 17.63 -4.22
CA LEU A 24 5.89 16.31 -3.76
C LEU A 24 4.91 15.68 -2.77
N LEU A 25 4.28 16.49 -1.92
CA LEU A 25 3.31 16.01 -0.92
C LEU A 25 1.90 15.87 -1.48
N ALA A 26 1.52 16.67 -2.47
CA ALA A 26 0.26 16.51 -3.18
C ALA A 26 0.27 15.28 -4.10
N LYS A 27 1.44 14.91 -4.65
CA LYS A 27 1.59 13.67 -5.41
C LYS A 27 1.62 12.50 -4.42
N ALA A 28 0.55 11.73 -4.36
CA ALA A 28 0.57 10.40 -3.75
C ALA A 28 1.48 9.51 -4.60
N VAL A 29 2.80 9.53 -4.35
CA VAL A 29 3.77 8.67 -5.01
C VAL A 29 3.52 7.26 -4.50
N ARG A 30 2.98 6.39 -5.37
CA ARG A 30 2.76 4.98 -5.04
C ARG A 30 3.95 4.21 -5.56
N TYR A 31 4.61 3.41 -4.73
CA TYR A 31 5.69 2.57 -5.25
C TYR A 31 5.25 1.11 -5.27
N PRO A 32 5.30 0.42 -6.43
CA PRO A 32 5.57 0.94 -7.77
C PRO A 32 4.31 1.54 -8.45
N GLU A 33 4.45 2.64 -9.20
CA GLU A 33 3.37 3.22 -10.03
C GLU A 33 3.22 2.31 -11.26
N ILE A 34 2.33 1.30 -11.20
CA ILE A 34 2.01 0.42 -12.34
C ILE A 34 0.57 0.68 -12.74
N ASP A 35 0.38 1.72 -13.54
CA ASP A 35 -0.94 2.17 -13.99
C ASP A 35 -1.29 1.67 -15.40
N THR A 36 -0.30 1.25 -16.18
CA THR A 36 -0.45 0.80 -17.57
C THR A 36 0.21 -0.56 -17.82
N LEU A 37 -0.18 -1.22 -18.92
CA LEU A 37 0.43 -2.46 -19.38
C LEU A 37 1.89 -2.28 -19.79
N GLU A 38 2.30 -1.09 -20.23
CA GLU A 38 3.70 -0.80 -20.53
C GLU A 38 4.52 -0.71 -19.24
N ASP A 39 4.01 -0.04 -18.20
CA ASP A 39 4.65 -0.01 -16.87
C ASP A 39 4.78 -1.42 -16.30
N LEU A 40 3.73 -2.25 -16.48
CA LEU A 40 3.73 -3.65 -16.08
C LEU A 40 4.82 -4.44 -16.82
N LYS A 41 4.92 -4.24 -18.13
CA LYS A 41 5.92 -4.86 -18.99
C LYS A 41 7.34 -4.43 -18.62
N ASP A 42 7.54 -3.19 -18.21
CA ASP A 42 8.86 -2.65 -17.83
C ASP A 42 9.22 -2.93 -16.37
N SER A 43 8.23 -3.27 -15.53
CA SER A 43 8.46 -3.56 -14.11
C SER A 43 9.21 -4.88 -13.88
N ASP A 44 10.12 -4.94 -12.92
CA ASP A 44 10.81 -6.19 -12.54
C ASP A 44 9.96 -7.10 -11.63
N LEU A 45 8.65 -6.87 -11.56
CA LEU A 45 7.76 -7.59 -10.65
C LEU A 45 7.23 -8.87 -11.28
N MET A 46 7.11 -9.89 -10.44
CA MET A 46 6.45 -11.14 -10.80
C MET A 46 4.93 -10.96 -10.81
N ILE A 47 4.28 -11.54 -11.80
CA ILE A 47 2.83 -11.51 -11.97
C ILE A 47 2.29 -12.88 -11.56
N GLN A 48 1.45 -12.90 -10.55
CA GLN A 48 0.81 -14.11 -10.05
C GLN A 48 -0.57 -14.25 -10.68
N THR A 49 -0.81 -15.39 -11.31
CA THR A 49 -2.11 -15.75 -11.89
C THR A 49 -2.70 -16.98 -11.17
N PRO A 50 -4.04 -17.06 -11.02
CA PRO A 50 -4.70 -18.24 -10.48
C PRO A 50 -4.59 -19.48 -11.37
N ASP A 51 -4.35 -19.32 -12.68
CA ASP A 51 -4.21 -20.42 -13.63
C ASP A 51 -3.16 -20.04 -14.69
N LEU A 52 -1.93 -20.51 -14.49
CA LEU A 52 -0.80 -20.16 -15.35
C LEU A 52 -0.99 -20.68 -16.77
N GLU A 53 -1.47 -21.91 -16.93
CA GLU A 53 -1.61 -22.56 -18.23
C GLU A 53 -2.69 -21.86 -19.07
N ALA A 54 -3.88 -21.64 -18.49
CA ALA A 54 -4.96 -20.92 -19.18
C ALA A 54 -4.57 -19.47 -19.50
N THR A 55 -3.84 -18.80 -18.60
CA THR A 55 -3.37 -17.43 -18.85
C THR A 55 -2.35 -17.38 -19.98
N LEU A 56 -1.39 -18.32 -20.01
CA LEU A 56 -0.39 -18.40 -21.08
C LEU A 56 -1.04 -18.70 -22.43
N GLU A 57 -2.03 -19.60 -22.47
CA GLU A 57 -2.80 -19.91 -23.67
C GLU A 57 -3.53 -18.68 -24.19
N LEU A 58 -4.19 -17.90 -23.32
CA LEU A 58 -4.89 -16.67 -23.72
C LEU A 58 -3.96 -15.58 -24.26
N LEU A 59 -2.72 -15.52 -23.76
CA LEU A 59 -1.74 -14.52 -24.17
C LEU A 59 -0.90 -14.95 -25.38
N GLN A 60 -1.01 -16.20 -25.83
CA GLN A 60 -0.10 -16.78 -26.83
C GLN A 60 -0.08 -15.99 -28.15
N ASP A 61 -1.23 -15.42 -28.54
CA ASP A 61 -1.44 -14.79 -29.85
C ASP A 61 -0.94 -13.34 -29.94
N TYR A 62 -0.46 -12.76 -28.83
CA TYR A 62 -0.17 -11.33 -28.75
C TYR A 62 1.32 -11.07 -28.43
N PRO A 63 2.12 -10.57 -29.40
CA PRO A 63 3.57 -10.35 -29.23
C PRO A 63 3.93 -9.38 -28.11
N PHE A 64 3.04 -8.42 -27.83
CA PHE A 64 3.21 -7.46 -26.74
C PHE A 64 3.44 -8.16 -25.38
N TYR A 65 2.79 -9.30 -25.16
CA TYR A 65 2.84 -10.00 -23.88
C TYR A 65 4.02 -10.97 -23.76
N ASP A 66 4.91 -11.08 -24.75
CA ASP A 66 6.04 -12.02 -24.64
C ASP A 66 6.95 -11.70 -23.44
N ALA A 67 7.17 -10.42 -23.16
CA ALA A 67 7.87 -9.98 -21.96
C ALA A 67 7.08 -10.26 -20.66
N ILE A 68 5.76 -10.11 -20.71
CA ILE A 68 4.85 -10.37 -19.57
C ILE A 68 4.78 -11.87 -19.25
N LYS A 69 4.75 -12.73 -20.27
CA LYS A 69 4.71 -14.20 -20.11
C LYS A 69 5.87 -14.72 -19.28
N THR A 70 7.08 -14.17 -19.49
CA THR A 70 8.27 -14.56 -18.71
C THR A 70 8.21 -14.18 -17.23
N LYS A 71 7.30 -13.27 -16.87
CA LYS A 71 7.07 -12.79 -15.50
C LYS A 71 5.88 -13.46 -14.84
N LEU A 72 5.10 -14.26 -15.57
CA LEU A 72 3.98 -15.00 -15.01
C LEU A 72 4.47 -16.16 -14.15
N SER A 73 3.81 -16.31 -13.00
CA SER A 73 4.05 -17.36 -12.03
C SER A 73 2.73 -17.85 -11.48
N GLU A 74 2.69 -19.12 -11.06
CA GLU A 74 1.53 -19.64 -10.34
C GLU A 74 1.37 -18.88 -9.02
N GLY A 75 0.18 -18.29 -8.83
CA GLY A 75 -0.14 -17.61 -7.59
C GLY A 75 -0.33 -18.59 -6.44
N PRO A 76 -0.02 -18.20 -5.18
CA PRO A 76 -0.27 -19.03 -4.00
C PRO A 76 -1.76 -19.37 -3.80
N TYR A 77 -2.66 -18.62 -4.44
CA TYR A 77 -4.09 -18.93 -4.49
C TYR A 77 -4.38 -20.25 -5.24
N TYR A 78 -3.67 -20.52 -6.34
CA TYR A 78 -3.77 -21.79 -7.07
C TYR A 78 -3.35 -22.95 -6.18
N TYR A 79 -2.20 -22.82 -5.51
CA TYR A 79 -1.71 -23.84 -4.58
C TYR A 79 -2.73 -24.15 -3.48
N ARG A 80 -3.42 -23.13 -2.96
CA ARG A 80 -4.49 -23.31 -1.97
C ARG A 80 -5.71 -24.02 -2.53
N ARG A 81 -6.15 -23.69 -3.76
CA ARG A 81 -7.27 -24.37 -4.44
C ARG A 81 -6.95 -25.84 -4.70
N VAL A 82 -5.76 -26.14 -5.21
CA VAL A 82 -5.28 -27.51 -5.45
C VAL A 82 -5.18 -28.28 -4.14
N LEU A 83 -4.62 -27.68 -3.08
CA LEU A 83 -4.54 -28.32 -1.77
C LEU A 83 -5.93 -28.61 -1.19
N ASN A 84 -6.86 -27.66 -1.30
CA ASN A 84 -8.24 -27.83 -0.84
C ASN A 84 -8.94 -28.96 -1.61
N ASN A 85 -8.82 -28.99 -2.94
CA ASN A 85 -9.44 -30.01 -3.78
C ASN A 85 -8.87 -31.40 -3.49
N TYR A 86 -7.54 -31.51 -3.34
CA TYR A 86 -6.88 -32.77 -2.97
C TYR A 86 -7.33 -33.27 -1.59
N ILE A 87 -7.46 -32.36 -0.62
CA ILE A 87 -7.95 -32.64 0.74
C ILE A 87 -9.43 -33.10 0.71
N ILE A 88 -10.26 -32.47 -0.13
CA ILE A 88 -11.68 -32.85 -0.33
C ILE A 88 -11.79 -34.25 -0.95
N GLU A 89 -11.00 -34.54 -1.99
CA GLU A 89 -10.98 -35.84 -2.67
C GLU A 89 -10.49 -36.96 -1.75
N GLN A 90 -9.42 -36.72 -0.98
CA GLN A 90 -8.87 -37.72 -0.06
C GLN A 90 -9.76 -37.98 1.16
N MET A 91 -10.52 -36.99 1.62
CA MET A 91 -11.40 -37.15 2.79
C MET A 91 -12.83 -37.57 2.45
N GLY A 92 -13.21 -37.66 1.17
CA GLY A 92 -14.54 -38.10 0.75
C GLY A 92 -15.70 -37.21 1.24
N ILE A 93 -15.41 -35.96 1.61
CA ILE A 93 -16.38 -35.04 2.22
C ILE A 93 -17.12 -34.30 1.09
N THR A 94 -18.18 -34.90 0.56
CA THR A 94 -18.90 -34.36 -0.60
C THR A 94 -20.09 -33.43 -0.26
N SER A 95 -20.41 -33.15 1.01
CA SER A 95 -21.58 -32.30 1.30
C SER A 95 -21.46 -31.29 2.45
N ASN A 96 -20.56 -31.48 3.43
CA ASN A 96 -20.53 -30.61 4.63
C ASN A 96 -19.21 -29.85 4.81
N PHE A 97 -18.51 -29.57 3.70
CA PHE A 97 -17.22 -28.87 3.72
C PHE A 97 -17.29 -27.47 4.37
N PHE A 98 -18.34 -26.71 4.07
CA PHE A 98 -18.52 -25.36 4.63
C PHE A 98 -18.82 -25.37 6.13
N GLU A 99 -19.58 -26.34 6.64
CA GLU A 99 -19.82 -26.49 8.09
C GLU A 99 -18.56 -26.97 8.82
N PHE A 100 -17.79 -27.88 8.22
CA PHE A 100 -16.54 -28.37 8.79
C PHE A 100 -15.47 -27.27 8.88
N MET A 101 -15.33 -26.46 7.82
CA MET A 101 -14.42 -25.30 7.81
C MET A 101 -14.85 -24.24 8.82
N ALA A 102 -16.14 -23.88 8.87
CA ALA A 102 -16.65 -22.88 9.81
C ALA A 102 -16.46 -23.28 11.28
N GLN A 103 -16.64 -24.57 11.61
CA GLN A 103 -16.44 -25.06 12.98
C GLN A 103 -14.96 -25.16 13.37
N ASN A 104 -14.07 -25.60 12.47
CA ASN A 104 -12.67 -25.81 12.80
C ASN A 104 -11.79 -24.56 12.68
N ILE A 105 -12.10 -23.60 11.79
CA ILE A 105 -11.30 -22.36 11.66
C ILE A 105 -11.39 -21.50 12.92
N SER A 106 -12.54 -21.48 13.59
CA SER A 106 -12.70 -20.74 14.86
C SER A 106 -11.89 -21.33 16.02
N GLN A 107 -11.46 -22.61 15.92
CA GLN A 107 -10.74 -23.32 16.97
C GLN A 107 -9.29 -23.64 16.62
N ALA A 108 -8.89 -23.53 15.35
CA ALA A 108 -7.60 -24.03 14.92
C ALA A 108 -6.49 -22.98 14.92
N LYS A 109 -5.64 -23.09 15.94
CA LYS A 109 -4.31 -22.48 16.06
C LYS A 109 -3.33 -23.11 15.04
N TYR A 110 -3.53 -22.90 13.73
CA TYR A 110 -2.61 -23.46 12.72
C TYR A 110 -1.44 -22.49 12.40
N PRO A 111 -0.18 -22.84 12.73
CA PRO A 111 0.99 -22.03 12.39
C PRO A 111 1.27 -21.92 10.88
N SER A 112 0.67 -22.79 10.05
CA SER A 112 0.76 -22.72 8.58
C SER A 112 0.02 -21.51 7.98
N ILE A 113 -1.11 -21.10 8.57
CA ILE A 113 -1.86 -19.91 8.14
C ILE A 113 -1.07 -18.63 8.46
N ARG A 114 -0.39 -18.60 9.62
CA ARG A 114 0.47 -17.47 10.00
C ARG A 114 1.65 -17.31 9.04
N ARG A 115 2.33 -18.41 8.69
CA ARG A 115 3.38 -18.41 7.64
C ARG A 115 2.86 -18.01 6.26
N PHE A 116 1.60 -18.30 5.94
CA PHE A 116 0.99 -17.91 4.66
C PHE A 116 0.67 -16.41 4.61
N ASN A 117 0.21 -15.83 5.72
CA ASN A 117 0.10 -14.38 5.86
C ASN A 117 1.49 -13.72 5.80
N ASP A 118 2.51 -14.30 6.42
CA ASP A 118 3.89 -13.79 6.33
C ASP A 118 4.46 -13.88 4.90
N LEU A 119 4.03 -14.86 4.08
CA LEU A 119 4.35 -14.93 2.65
C LEU A 119 3.60 -13.85 1.86
N ARG A 120 2.32 -13.62 2.17
CA ARG A 120 1.47 -12.57 1.56
C ARG A 120 2.07 -11.17 1.72
N TYR A 121 2.68 -10.87 2.87
CA TYR A 121 3.30 -9.56 3.13
C TYR A 121 4.68 -9.36 2.47
N ASN A 122 5.31 -10.42 1.95
CA ASN A 122 6.67 -10.34 1.40
C ASN A 122 6.75 -10.46 -0.13
N PHE A 123 5.63 -10.72 -0.82
CA PHE A 123 5.61 -10.71 -2.28
C PHE A 123 5.14 -9.35 -2.78
N GLN A 124 6.07 -8.53 -3.27
CA GLN A 124 5.79 -7.45 -4.21
C GLN A 124 5.38 -8.08 -5.56
N SER A 125 4.20 -8.69 -5.61
CA SER A 125 3.70 -9.38 -6.79
C SER A 125 2.38 -8.81 -7.26
N ILE A 126 2.20 -8.76 -8.57
CA ILE A 126 0.99 -8.25 -9.21
C ILE A 126 0.02 -9.42 -9.36
N VAL A 127 -1.19 -9.29 -8.84
CA VAL A 127 -2.21 -10.34 -8.97
C VAL A 127 -3.02 -10.08 -10.24
N ALA A 128 -2.87 -10.96 -11.22
CA ALA A 128 -3.72 -10.96 -12.41
C ALA A 128 -5.01 -11.72 -12.09
N SER A 129 -6.06 -10.99 -11.74
CA SER A 129 -7.38 -11.57 -11.49
C SER A 129 -8.48 -10.58 -11.90
N ASN A 130 -9.68 -11.10 -12.15
CA ASN A 130 -10.84 -10.30 -12.46
C ASN A 130 -11.34 -9.62 -11.17
N ALA A 131 -11.27 -8.29 -11.14
CA ALA A 131 -11.73 -7.49 -10.00
C ALA A 131 -13.21 -7.76 -9.65
N VAL A 132 -14.05 -8.05 -10.65
CA VAL A 132 -15.45 -8.41 -10.45
C VAL A 132 -15.58 -9.81 -9.85
N GLU A 133 -14.76 -10.76 -10.28
CA GLU A 133 -14.78 -12.12 -9.70
C GLU A 133 -14.34 -12.10 -8.23
N LEU A 134 -13.32 -11.32 -7.89
CA LEU A 134 -12.90 -11.09 -6.51
C LEU A 134 -14.00 -10.44 -5.67
N ALA A 135 -14.67 -9.41 -6.20
CA ALA A 135 -15.74 -8.69 -5.50
C ALA A 135 -17.00 -9.55 -5.31
N VAL A 136 -17.40 -10.30 -6.34
CA VAL A 136 -18.57 -11.19 -6.29
C VAL A 136 -18.34 -12.36 -5.35
N SER A 137 -17.13 -12.92 -5.34
CA SER A 137 -16.73 -13.97 -4.38
C SER A 137 -16.89 -13.47 -2.95
N ASP A 138 -16.34 -12.29 -2.62
CA ASP A 138 -16.46 -11.67 -1.29
C ASP A 138 -17.93 -11.50 -0.85
N LEU A 139 -18.78 -10.98 -1.76
CA LEU A 139 -20.20 -10.79 -1.44
C LEU A 139 -20.92 -12.13 -1.20
N TYR A 140 -20.63 -13.16 -1.99
CA TYR A 140 -21.23 -14.48 -1.80
C TYR A 140 -20.90 -15.06 -0.41
N TYR A 141 -19.68 -14.85 0.08
CA TYR A 141 -19.28 -15.24 1.44
C TYR A 141 -19.98 -14.40 2.52
N LYS A 142 -20.15 -13.09 2.33
CA LYS A 142 -20.86 -12.20 3.28
C LYS A 142 -22.36 -12.52 3.38
N ILE A 143 -23.05 -12.73 2.26
CA ILE A 143 -24.50 -12.99 2.23
C ILE A 143 -24.85 -14.34 2.89
N ARG A 144 -23.95 -15.32 2.86
CA ARG A 144 -24.16 -16.63 3.51
C ARG A 144 -24.07 -16.61 5.05
N GLY A 145 -23.82 -15.45 5.66
CA GLY A 145 -24.33 -15.10 6.98
C GLY A 145 -23.72 -15.79 8.22
N ASN A 146 -22.71 -16.64 8.10
CA ASN A 146 -22.14 -17.36 9.25
C ASN A 146 -20.62 -17.27 9.39
N ILE A 147 -19.93 -16.54 8.51
CA ILE A 147 -18.48 -16.34 8.63
C ILE A 147 -18.27 -14.96 9.28
N LYS A 148 -17.88 -14.95 10.55
CA LYS A 148 -17.40 -13.73 11.21
C LYS A 148 -16.14 -13.27 10.47
N MET A 149 -16.05 -11.98 10.14
CA MET A 149 -14.84 -11.33 9.60
C MET A 149 -13.66 -11.49 10.57
N GLY A 150 -13.02 -12.64 10.47
CA GLY A 150 -11.72 -13.01 11.01
C GLY A 150 -11.16 -14.18 10.19
N ASP A 151 -11.72 -14.40 9.00
CA ASP A 151 -11.34 -15.48 8.11
C ASP A 151 -10.26 -14.92 7.16
N PRO A 152 -9.01 -15.44 7.20
CA PRO A 152 -7.83 -14.87 6.51
C PRO A 152 -7.87 -15.02 4.97
N LEU A 153 -9.05 -15.23 4.40
CA LEU A 153 -9.30 -15.55 3.00
C LEU A 153 -9.36 -14.33 2.10
N LEU A 154 -9.75 -13.18 2.63
CA LEU A 154 -9.81 -11.91 1.91
C LEU A 154 -8.92 -10.90 2.63
N PRO A 155 -8.30 -9.96 1.91
CA PRO A 155 -7.65 -8.85 2.59
C PRO A 155 -8.71 -8.14 3.41
N ASP A 156 -8.48 -8.02 4.72
CA ASP A 156 -9.35 -7.22 5.59
C ASP A 156 -9.44 -5.76 5.10
N ASN A 157 -8.55 -5.35 4.18
CA ASN A 157 -8.60 -4.10 3.44
C ASN A 157 -8.29 -4.27 1.94
N PHE A 158 -9.31 -4.24 1.08
CA PHE A 158 -9.11 -4.02 -0.37
C PHE A 158 -8.41 -2.69 -0.68
N ALA A 159 -8.34 -1.77 0.30
CA ALA A 159 -7.61 -0.51 0.21
C ALA A 159 -6.10 -0.68 0.02
N GLU A 160 -5.54 -1.87 0.25
CA GLU A 160 -4.12 -2.17 0.06
C GLU A 160 -3.76 -2.53 -1.39
N PHE A 161 -4.77 -2.75 -2.26
CA PHE A 161 -4.53 -3.10 -3.67
C PHE A 161 -4.68 -1.87 -4.56
N HIS A 162 -3.71 -1.72 -5.46
CA HIS A 162 -3.81 -0.81 -6.57
C HIS A 162 -4.33 -1.58 -7.80
N VAL A 163 -5.46 -1.11 -8.35
CA VAL A 163 -6.03 -1.67 -9.58
C VAL A 163 -5.54 -0.83 -10.75
N MET A 164 -4.81 -1.48 -11.65
CA MET A 164 -4.36 -0.90 -12.91
C MET A 164 -5.56 -0.51 -13.77
N LYS A 165 -5.51 0.64 -14.45
CA LYS A 165 -6.63 1.09 -15.31
C LYS A 165 -6.81 0.22 -16.54
N GLU A 166 -5.71 -0.28 -17.07
CA GLU A 166 -5.71 -1.14 -18.25
C GLU A 166 -5.90 -2.60 -17.83
N CYS A 167 -6.77 -3.33 -18.54
CA CYS A 167 -6.95 -4.76 -18.33
C CYS A 167 -5.97 -5.53 -19.20
N MET A 168 -5.27 -6.52 -18.62
CA MET A 168 -4.44 -7.45 -19.39
C MET A 168 -5.27 -8.24 -20.40
N LEU A 169 -6.48 -8.64 -20.00
CA LEU A 169 -7.40 -9.44 -20.80
C LEU A 169 -8.82 -8.92 -20.58
N THR A 170 -9.58 -8.83 -21.67
CA THR A 170 -11.03 -8.58 -21.62
C THR A 170 -11.72 -9.79 -22.22
N TYR A 171 -12.53 -10.48 -21.42
CA TYR A 171 -13.28 -11.63 -21.87
C TYR A 171 -14.74 -11.54 -21.39
N PRO A 172 -15.70 -11.98 -22.21
CA PRO A 172 -17.09 -12.02 -21.79
C PRO A 172 -17.30 -13.16 -20.79
N LEU A 173 -18.00 -12.88 -19.69
CA LEU A 173 -18.57 -13.92 -18.86
C LEU A 173 -19.86 -14.42 -19.50
N ALA A 174 -19.92 -15.71 -19.81
CA ALA A 174 -21.06 -16.33 -20.46
C ALA A 174 -21.54 -17.55 -19.68
N PHE A 175 -22.85 -17.72 -19.60
CA PHE A 175 -23.45 -18.95 -19.10
C PHE A 175 -23.23 -20.07 -20.12
N GLN A 176 -22.66 -21.18 -19.66
CA GLN A 176 -22.53 -22.36 -20.49
C GLN A 176 -23.79 -23.21 -20.34
N VAL A 177 -24.45 -23.47 -21.47
CA VAL A 177 -25.58 -24.40 -21.55
C VAL A 177 -25.17 -25.56 -22.45
N GLN A 178 -25.65 -26.76 -22.16
CA GLN A 178 -25.41 -27.91 -23.04
C GLN A 178 -25.84 -27.60 -24.48
N LYS A 179 -25.00 -28.01 -25.44
CA LYS A 179 -25.28 -27.85 -26.87
C LYS A 179 -26.64 -28.47 -27.21
N ASN A 180 -27.47 -27.71 -27.94
CA ASN A 180 -28.84 -28.08 -28.32
C ASN A 180 -29.84 -28.18 -27.15
N SER A 181 -29.55 -27.59 -25.99
CA SER A 181 -30.53 -27.47 -24.93
C SER A 181 -31.62 -26.47 -25.30
N TYR A 182 -32.89 -26.86 -25.14
CA TYR A 182 -34.04 -25.96 -25.29
C TYR A 182 -34.00 -24.75 -24.34
N VAL A 183 -33.25 -24.89 -23.25
CA VAL A 183 -33.10 -23.88 -22.21
C VAL A 183 -32.20 -22.73 -22.67
N SER A 184 -31.34 -22.95 -23.68
CA SER A 184 -30.39 -21.95 -24.16
C SER A 184 -31.07 -20.69 -24.71
N ASP A 185 -32.08 -20.86 -25.58
CA ASP A 185 -32.83 -19.74 -26.16
C ASP A 185 -33.55 -18.93 -25.08
N PHE A 186 -34.18 -19.62 -24.12
CA PHE A 186 -34.85 -18.99 -22.98
C PHE A 186 -33.88 -18.15 -22.14
N PHE A 187 -32.70 -18.69 -21.81
CA PHE A 187 -31.70 -17.94 -21.04
C PHE A 187 -31.17 -16.72 -21.80
N ILE A 188 -30.95 -16.84 -23.11
CA ILE A 188 -30.45 -15.72 -23.93
C ILE A 188 -31.46 -14.56 -23.93
N GLU A 189 -32.75 -14.87 -24.09
CA GLU A 189 -33.82 -13.86 -24.10
C GLU A 189 -33.96 -13.18 -22.72
N GLU A 190 -33.90 -13.94 -21.64
CA GLU A 190 -34.05 -13.41 -20.29
C GLU A 190 -32.82 -12.58 -19.87
N ILE A 191 -31.60 -13.04 -20.19
CA ILE A 191 -30.36 -12.27 -19.95
C ILE A 191 -30.40 -10.96 -20.74
N ARG A 192 -30.79 -11.01 -22.02
CA ARG A 192 -30.95 -9.80 -22.84
C ARG A 192 -31.92 -8.83 -22.17
N THR A 193 -33.07 -9.33 -21.72
CA THR A 193 -34.07 -8.51 -21.03
C THR A 193 -33.50 -7.87 -19.75
N TYR A 194 -32.71 -8.59 -18.96
CA TYR A 194 -32.06 -8.04 -17.77
C TYR A 194 -30.99 -6.99 -18.09
N VAL A 195 -30.23 -7.19 -19.17
CA VAL A 195 -29.23 -6.22 -19.64
C VAL A 195 -29.92 -4.96 -20.15
N GLU A 196 -30.94 -5.09 -21.00
CA GLU A 196 -31.70 -3.98 -21.58
C GLU A 196 -32.44 -3.16 -20.50
N LYS A 197 -32.96 -3.82 -19.46
CA LYS A 197 -33.56 -3.16 -18.30
C LYS A 197 -32.53 -2.51 -17.36
N GLY A 198 -31.23 -2.67 -17.63
CA GLY A 198 -30.16 -2.16 -16.77
C GLY A 198 -30.04 -2.87 -15.42
N LEU A 199 -30.70 -4.01 -15.24
CA LEU A 199 -30.69 -4.76 -13.98
C LEU A 199 -29.31 -5.36 -13.69
N VAL A 200 -28.57 -5.75 -14.73
CA VAL A 200 -27.18 -6.23 -14.58
C VAL A 200 -26.26 -5.11 -14.09
N LEU A 201 -26.35 -3.92 -14.69
CA LEU A 201 -25.56 -2.75 -14.26
C LEU A 201 -25.90 -2.33 -12.84
N LYS A 202 -27.20 -2.29 -12.52
CA LYS A 202 -27.67 -2.01 -11.16
C LYS A 202 -27.15 -3.05 -10.17
N PHE A 203 -27.27 -4.35 -10.50
CA PHE A 203 -26.74 -5.41 -9.65
C PHE A 203 -25.24 -5.26 -9.42
N LEU A 204 -24.47 -4.95 -10.48
CA LEU A 204 -23.03 -4.70 -10.34
C LEU A 204 -22.74 -3.47 -9.47
N ASP A 205 -23.48 -2.38 -9.59
CA ASP A 205 -23.34 -1.20 -8.72
C ASP A 205 -23.70 -1.51 -7.26
N ASP A 206 -24.78 -2.25 -7.03
CA ASP A 206 -25.23 -2.66 -5.69
C ASP A 206 -24.28 -3.68 -5.04
N THR A 207 -23.65 -4.55 -5.84
CA THR A 207 -22.89 -5.73 -5.40
C THR A 207 -21.39 -5.50 -5.38
N CYS A 208 -20.82 -5.03 -6.50
CA CYS A 208 -19.38 -4.85 -6.66
C CYS A 208 -18.91 -3.49 -6.13
N PHE A 209 -19.80 -2.51 -6.08
CA PHE A 209 -19.51 -1.17 -5.56
C PHE A 209 -20.22 -0.91 -4.23
N TYR A 210 -20.12 -1.90 -3.33
CA TYR A 210 -20.52 -1.75 -1.93
C TYR A 210 -19.90 -0.47 -1.34
N PRO A 211 -20.56 0.26 -0.42
CA PRO A 211 -20.06 1.52 0.12
C PRO A 211 -18.63 1.43 0.70
N GLU A 212 -18.29 0.30 1.30
CA GLU A 212 -16.96 0.01 1.86
C GLU A 212 -15.90 -0.19 0.76
N MET A 213 -16.25 -0.85 -0.34
CA MET A 213 -15.40 -0.95 -1.53
C MET A 213 -15.35 0.37 -2.30
N LYS A 214 -16.44 1.13 -2.37
CA LYS A 214 -16.45 2.52 -2.85
C LYS A 214 -15.49 3.39 -2.03
N CYS A 215 -15.38 3.20 -0.72
CA CYS A 215 -14.37 3.87 0.10
C CYS A 215 -12.94 3.39 -0.21
N ALA A 216 -12.69 2.09 -0.36
CA ALA A 216 -11.34 1.60 -0.74
C ALA A 216 -10.93 2.04 -2.15
N TYR A 217 -11.88 2.03 -3.09
CA TYR A 217 -11.70 2.47 -4.46
C TYR A 217 -11.64 4.00 -4.55
N SER A 218 -12.38 4.77 -3.75
CA SER A 218 -12.34 6.25 -3.73
C SER A 218 -11.26 6.84 -2.83
N MET A 219 -10.72 6.08 -1.87
CA MET A 219 -9.48 6.48 -1.17
C MET A 219 -8.27 6.31 -2.10
N ASN A 220 -8.34 5.37 -3.05
CA ASN A 220 -7.27 5.11 -4.02
C ASN A 220 -7.50 5.73 -5.40
N HIS A 221 -8.72 6.16 -5.73
CA HIS A 221 -9.02 6.94 -6.92
C HIS A 221 -9.60 8.27 -6.49
N VAL A 222 -8.84 9.32 -6.83
CA VAL A 222 -9.36 10.43 -7.61
C VAL A 222 -10.71 10.96 -7.09
N THR A 223 -10.67 12.09 -6.39
CA THR A 223 -11.86 12.92 -6.13
C THR A 223 -12.68 13.08 -7.42
N GLU A 224 -13.97 13.42 -7.33
CA GLU A 224 -14.85 13.62 -8.50
C GLU A 224 -14.20 14.51 -9.61
N ASP A 225 -13.18 15.30 -9.26
CA ASP A 225 -12.40 16.19 -10.13
C ASP A 225 -11.17 15.57 -10.85
N GLY A 226 -10.79 14.32 -10.62
CA GLY A 226 -9.60 13.75 -11.29
C GLY A 226 -8.34 13.61 -10.42
N HIS A 227 -8.35 14.05 -9.15
CA HIS A 227 -7.14 14.24 -8.35
C HIS A 227 -7.05 13.31 -7.14
N PRO A 228 -5.90 12.66 -6.87
CA PRO A 228 -5.73 11.82 -5.68
C PRO A 228 -6.04 12.62 -4.41
N PRO A 229 -6.64 11.99 -3.38
CA PRO A 229 -6.94 12.69 -2.13
C PRO A 229 -5.65 13.25 -1.53
N ALA A 230 -5.71 14.48 -1.02
CA ALA A 230 -4.58 15.15 -0.41
C ALA A 230 -3.99 14.28 0.72
N PHE A 231 -2.71 13.94 0.61
CA PHE A 231 -2.04 13.13 1.62
C PHE A 231 -1.97 13.93 2.94
N ALA A 232 -2.53 13.36 4.02
CA ALA A 232 -2.45 13.99 5.32
C ALA A 232 -1.00 13.94 5.84
N PHE A 233 -0.43 15.10 6.14
CA PHE A 233 0.91 15.19 6.71
C PHE A 233 1.01 14.43 8.04
N THR A 234 1.84 13.39 8.07
CA THR A 234 2.19 12.68 9.29
C THR A 234 3.46 13.27 9.89
N ILE A 235 3.67 13.02 11.18
CA ILE A 235 4.86 13.47 11.91
C ILE A 235 6.16 12.85 11.34
N GLU A 236 6.05 11.66 10.75
CA GLU A 236 7.16 10.93 10.12
C GLU A 236 7.78 11.75 8.98
N ASN A 237 6.97 12.43 8.18
CA ASN A 237 7.44 13.27 7.08
C ASN A 237 8.26 14.49 7.56
N VAL A 238 8.03 14.94 8.80
CA VAL A 238 8.71 16.11 9.38
C VAL A 238 9.90 15.70 10.27
N GLN A 239 10.08 14.40 10.51
CA GLN A 239 11.14 13.87 11.36
C GLN A 239 12.55 14.33 10.96
N PRO A 240 12.94 14.39 9.66
CA PRO A 240 14.27 14.89 9.28
C PRO A 240 14.51 16.35 9.71
N ALA A 241 13.49 17.20 9.68
CA ALA A 241 13.59 18.58 10.13
C ALA A 241 13.85 18.67 11.64
N PHE A 242 13.18 17.83 12.44
CA PHE A 242 13.44 17.73 13.87
C PHE A 242 14.85 17.19 14.17
N VAL A 243 15.30 16.17 13.44
CA VAL A 243 16.66 15.63 13.56
C VAL A 243 17.70 16.70 13.25
N SER A 244 17.51 17.46 12.16
CA SER A 244 18.38 18.58 11.80
C SER A 244 18.39 19.67 12.88
N LEU A 245 17.24 19.98 13.46
CA LEU A 245 17.13 20.97 14.54
C LEU A 245 17.91 20.52 15.79
N ILE A 246 17.66 19.30 16.26
CA ILE A 246 18.34 18.72 17.44
C ILE A 246 19.86 18.69 17.20
N THR A 247 20.29 18.28 16.02
CA THR A 247 21.72 18.23 15.65
C THR A 247 22.34 19.63 15.70
N GLY A 248 21.64 20.65 15.19
CA GLY A 248 22.08 22.04 15.26
C GLY A 248 22.20 22.56 16.69
N TRP A 249 21.26 22.22 17.57
CA TRP A 249 21.30 22.57 18.98
C TRP A 249 22.49 21.94 19.71
N ILE A 250 22.74 20.65 19.47
CA ILE A 250 23.90 19.95 20.05
C ILE A 250 25.20 20.61 19.59
N LEU A 251 25.33 20.87 18.28
CA LEU A 251 26.52 21.50 17.71
C LEU A 251 26.74 22.90 18.31
N SER A 252 25.69 23.71 18.42
CA SER A 252 25.77 25.03 19.05
C SER A 252 26.21 24.95 20.51
N GLY A 253 25.71 23.95 21.26
CA GLY A 253 26.11 23.73 22.65
C GLY A 253 27.58 23.34 22.78
N VAL A 254 28.09 22.50 21.87
CA VAL A 254 29.51 22.11 21.82
C VAL A 254 30.40 23.32 21.53
N VAL A 255 30.05 24.12 20.51
CA VAL A 255 30.81 25.33 20.17
C VAL A 255 30.85 26.30 21.34
N PHE A 256 29.70 26.57 21.97
CA PHE A 256 29.62 27.42 23.15
C PHE A 256 30.46 26.91 24.32
N ALA A 257 30.45 25.60 24.59
CA ALA A 257 31.28 25.01 25.63
C ALA A 257 32.77 25.15 25.34
N VAL A 258 33.19 25.01 24.09
CA VAL A 258 34.58 25.21 23.65
C VAL A 258 34.99 26.66 23.82
N GLU A 259 34.17 27.61 23.37
CA GLU A 259 34.42 29.05 23.55
C GLU A 259 34.58 29.40 25.03
N LEU A 260 33.66 28.92 25.87
CA LEU A 260 33.73 29.13 27.32
C LEU A 260 35.01 28.54 27.93
N MET A 261 35.44 27.35 27.51
CA MET A 261 36.69 26.76 27.97
C MET A 261 37.91 27.59 27.55
N VAL A 262 37.94 28.07 26.31
CA VAL A 262 39.02 28.93 25.79
C VAL A 262 39.07 30.23 26.58
N ASP A 263 37.94 30.87 26.84
CA ASP A 263 37.87 32.10 27.62
C ASP A 263 38.36 31.91 29.06
N ILE A 264 37.97 30.81 29.72
CA ILE A 264 38.45 30.47 31.07
C ILE A 264 39.96 30.24 31.07
N LEU A 265 40.50 29.49 30.10
CA LEU A 265 41.94 29.22 29.99
C LEU A 265 42.73 30.51 29.74
N ASN A 266 42.21 31.40 28.88
CA ASN A 266 42.81 32.69 28.61
C ASN A 266 42.82 33.58 29.87
N GLU A 267 41.76 33.56 30.67
CA GLU A 267 41.68 34.33 31.91
C GLU A 267 42.63 33.80 32.99
N ILE A 268 42.77 32.47 33.13
CA ILE A 268 43.76 31.86 34.05
C ILE A 268 45.20 32.23 33.63
N GLY A 269 45.48 32.26 32.34
CA GLY A 269 46.78 32.68 31.79
C GLY A 269 47.06 34.18 31.96
N ASN A 270 46.05 34.99 32.29
CA ASN A 270 46.21 36.43 32.43
C ASN A 270 46.89 36.78 33.76
N PRO A 271 48.07 37.44 33.76
CA PRO A 271 48.78 37.80 34.99
C PRO A 271 48.02 38.82 35.85
N ARG A 272 46.96 39.45 35.32
CA ARG A 272 46.03 40.27 36.12
C ARG A 272 45.09 39.42 36.97
N PHE A 273 44.61 38.29 36.45
CA PHE A 273 43.78 37.34 37.19
C PHE A 273 44.58 36.72 38.34
N ALA A 274 45.83 36.33 38.10
CA ALA A 274 46.74 35.84 39.14
C ALA A 274 46.92 36.84 40.29
N ARG A 275 47.07 38.14 39.99
CA ARG A 275 47.15 39.20 41.00
C ARG A 275 45.84 39.44 41.77
N TRP A 276 44.70 39.22 41.12
CA TRP A 276 43.39 39.32 41.79
C TRP A 276 43.12 38.10 42.68
N ALA A 277 43.45 36.90 42.21
CA ALA A 277 43.37 35.67 43.00
C ALA A 277 44.29 35.72 44.23
N GLU A 278 45.51 36.26 44.11
CA GLU A 278 46.42 36.44 45.25
C GLU A 278 45.84 37.40 46.32
N LYS A 279 45.09 38.43 45.91
CA LYS A 279 44.40 39.34 46.85
C LYS A 279 43.22 38.69 47.56
N LEU A 280 42.57 37.70 46.96
CA LEU A 280 41.47 36.94 47.58
C LEU A 280 41.96 35.87 48.55
N VAL A 281 43.10 35.25 48.25
CA VAL A 281 43.69 34.20 49.08
C VAL A 281 44.44 34.76 50.29
N ARG A 282 44.88 36.03 50.26
CA ARG A 282 45.35 36.72 51.47
C ARG A 282 44.16 37.39 52.18
N PRO A 283 43.48 36.72 53.13
CA PRO A 283 42.54 37.43 53.99
C PRO A 283 43.30 38.57 54.64
N SER A 284 42.71 39.77 54.64
CA SER A 284 43.28 40.97 55.24
C SER A 284 43.50 40.75 56.73
N SER A 285 44.64 40.15 57.10
CA SER A 285 45.11 40.01 58.48
C SER A 285 45.77 41.31 58.98
N LEU A 286 45.19 42.44 58.59
CA LEU A 286 45.59 43.80 58.99
C LEU A 286 44.34 44.53 59.49
N TRP A 287 43.74 43.95 60.53
CA TRP A 287 42.90 44.66 61.50
C TRP A 287 43.30 44.15 62.88
N VAL A 288 44.50 44.56 63.32
CA VAL A 288 44.90 44.62 64.73
C VAL A 288 45.50 45.99 64.96
#